data_AF-A0A9E2VLY3-F1
#
_entry.id   AF-A0A9E2VLY3-F1
#
_cell.length_a   1.000
_cell.length_b   1.000
_cell.length_c   1.000
_cell.angle_alpha   90.00
_cell.angle_beta   90.00
_cell.angle_gamma   90.00
#
_symmetry.space_group_name_H-M   'P 1'
#
loop_
_entity.id
_entity.type
_entity.pdbx_description
1 polymer ?
#
loop_
_entity_poly.entity_id
_entity_poly.type
_entity_poly.pdbx_seq_one_letter_code
_entity_poly.pdbx_strand_id
1 'polypeptide(L)'
;LSYAHAGIKEMDAAVAMAPDNVEVRVVRAENNFHMPRFMGREPTVKADLEWLWDKVRPKPAAFSPDLVQTVALLHGQVLKREKHKDQAVQVWEWGLSVDPKSTLAREIREQLGHAGVRAP
;
A
#
# COMPACT_ATOMS: atom_id res chain seq x y z
N LEU A 1 18.02 -5.80 16.76
CA LEU A 1 17.66 -5.39 15.38
C LEU A 1 18.30 -6.24 14.27
N SER A 2 19.25 -7.13 14.58
CA SER A 2 19.96 -7.96 13.58
C SER A 2 19.03 -8.75 12.66
N TYR A 3 18.02 -9.43 13.21
CA TYR A 3 17.06 -10.20 12.42
C TYR A 3 16.16 -9.33 11.53
N ALA A 4 15.74 -8.16 12.02
CA ALA A 4 14.96 -7.21 11.21
C ALA A 4 15.79 -6.69 10.02
N HIS A 5 17.06 -6.35 10.24
CA HIS A 5 17.95 -5.94 9.15
C HIS A 5 18.22 -7.07 8.16
N ALA A 6 18.37 -8.31 8.63
CA ALA A 6 18.51 -9.47 7.76
C ALA A 6 17.25 -9.66 6.89
N GLY A 7 16.06 -9.60 7.49
CA GLY A 7 14.80 -9.68 6.75
C GLY A 7 14.64 -8.56 5.71
N ILE A 8 15.00 -7.33 6.05
CA ILE A 8 15.02 -6.19 5.10
C ILE A 8 15.94 -6.49 3.92
N LYS A 9 17.15 -7.01 4.18
CA LYS A 9 18.11 -7.34 3.13
C LYS A 9 17.57 -8.42 2.18
N GLU A 10 16.93 -9.46 2.71
CA GLU A 10 16.32 -10.52 1.88
C GLU A 10 15.18 -9.98 1.01
N MET A 11 14.32 -9.11 1.55
CA MET A 11 13.25 -8.48 0.75
C MET A 11 13.80 -7.55 -0.34
N ASP A 12 14.86 -6.79 -0.03
CA ASP A 12 15.53 -5.94 -1.02
C ASP A 12 16.17 -6.79 -2.15
N ALA A 13 16.78 -7.93 -1.80
CA ALA A 13 17.31 -8.88 -2.77
C ALA A 13 16.20 -9.51 -3.63
N ALA A 14 15.07 -9.88 -3.03
CA ALA A 14 13.93 -10.47 -3.75
C ALA A 14 13.37 -9.50 -4.80
N VAL A 15 13.19 -8.21 -4.47
CA VAL A 15 12.77 -7.21 -5.46
C VAL A 15 13.85 -6.97 -6.51
N ALA A 16 15.13 -6.99 -6.16
CA ALA A 16 16.21 -6.87 -7.14
C ALA A 16 16.22 -8.03 -8.16
N MET A 17 15.88 -9.25 -7.72
CA MET A 17 15.79 -10.43 -8.58
C MET A 17 14.53 -10.45 -9.45
N ALA A 18 13.43 -9.90 -8.96
CA ALA A 18 12.13 -9.88 -9.65
C ALA A 18 11.48 -8.49 -9.62
N PRO A 19 12.08 -7.48 -10.29
CA PRO A 19 11.70 -6.08 -10.14
C PRO A 19 10.30 -5.77 -10.68
N ASP A 20 9.74 -6.61 -11.55
CA ASP A 20 8.39 -6.44 -12.10
C ASP A 20 7.35 -7.34 -11.43
N ASN A 21 7.74 -8.10 -10.40
CA ASN A 21 6.80 -8.94 -9.66
C ASN A 21 6.03 -8.11 -8.63
N VAL A 22 4.71 -7.98 -8.86
CA VAL A 22 3.79 -7.20 -8.03
C VAL A 22 3.73 -7.76 -6.61
N GLU A 23 3.60 -9.08 -6.44
CA GLU A 23 3.47 -9.69 -5.11
C GLU A 23 4.72 -9.46 -4.25
N VAL A 24 5.90 -9.61 -4.85
CA VAL A 24 7.18 -9.41 -4.15
C VAL A 24 7.30 -7.96 -3.64
N ARG A 25 6.88 -6.98 -4.44
CA ARG A 25 6.87 -5.58 -4.02
C ARG A 25 5.79 -5.28 -2.98
N VAL A 26 4.61 -5.89 -3.07
CA VAL A 26 3.56 -5.73 -2.04
C VAL A 26 4.07 -6.21 -0.69
N VAL A 27 4.65 -7.41 -0.62
CA VAL A 27 5.21 -7.95 0.63
C VAL A 27 6.27 -7.03 1.22
N ARG A 28 7.18 -6.50 0.38
CA ARG A 28 8.19 -5.56 0.85
C ARG A 28 7.59 -4.24 1.32
N ALA A 29 6.61 -3.70 0.61
CA ALA A 29 5.95 -2.44 0.96
C ALA A 29 5.19 -2.57 2.28
N GLU A 30 4.35 -3.60 2.42
CA GLU A 30 3.55 -3.87 3.61
C GLU A 30 4.42 -4.07 4.85
N ASN A 31 5.45 -4.92 4.74
CA ASN A 31 6.36 -5.16 5.87
C ASN A 31 7.08 -3.88 6.31
N ASN A 32 7.61 -3.12 5.35
CA ASN A 32 8.34 -1.89 5.65
C ASN A 32 7.43 -0.73 6.08
N PHE A 33 6.14 -0.73 5.72
CA PHE A 33 5.19 0.33 6.04
C PHE A 33 4.99 0.49 7.55
N HIS A 34 5.01 -0.63 8.28
CA HIS A 34 4.81 -0.66 9.73
C HIS A 34 6.11 -0.53 10.53
N MET A 35 7.26 -0.37 9.86
CA MET A 35 8.55 -0.26 10.54
C MET A 35 8.72 1.11 11.20
N PRO A 36 9.42 1.17 12.36
CA PRO A 36 9.76 2.45 12.99
C PRO A 36 10.57 3.36 12.07
N ARG A 37 10.31 4.67 12.12
CA ARG A 37 10.96 5.69 11.28
C ARG A 37 12.49 5.64 11.32
N PHE A 38 13.10 5.29 12.46
CA PHE A 38 14.56 5.20 12.60
C PHE A 38 15.19 4.10 11.72
N MET A 39 14.39 3.19 11.15
CA MET A 39 14.86 2.19 10.19
C MET A 39 15.00 2.75 8.75
N GLY A 40 14.52 3.97 8.48
CA GLY A 40 14.75 4.65 7.21
C GLY A 40 14.05 4.03 6.00
N ARG A 41 12.95 3.30 6.19
CA ARG A 41 12.27 2.56 5.12
C ARG A 41 11.15 3.34 4.41
N GLU A 42 10.79 4.53 4.89
CA GLU A 42 9.75 5.37 4.30
C GLU A 42 9.93 5.61 2.78
N PRO A 43 11.14 5.95 2.26
CA PRO A 43 11.32 6.17 0.83
C PRO A 43 11.08 4.91 -0.02
N THR A 44 11.50 3.75 0.46
CA THR A 44 11.27 2.46 -0.24
C THR A 44 9.79 2.12 -0.30
N VAL A 45 9.07 2.30 0.82
CA VAL A 45 7.62 2.08 0.90
C VAL A 45 6.88 2.98 -0.06
N LYS A 46 7.24 4.27 -0.11
CA LYS A 46 6.66 5.22 -1.06
C LYS A 46 6.87 4.77 -2.50
N ALA A 47 8.13 4.49 -2.87
CA ALA A 47 8.48 4.10 -4.24
C ALA A 47 7.77 2.81 -4.67
N ASP A 48 7.68 1.81 -3.78
CA ASP A 48 6.94 0.58 -4.10
C ASP A 48 5.44 0.84 -4.25
N LEU A 49 4.82 1.63 -3.35
CA LEU A 49 3.38 1.88 -3.42
C LEU A 49 2.98 2.73 -4.62
N GLU A 50 3.80 3.70 -5.03
CA GLU A 50 3.61 4.45 -6.28
C GLU A 50 3.67 3.51 -7.49
N TRP A 51 4.71 2.68 -7.58
CA TRP A 51 4.85 1.72 -8.67
C TRP A 51 3.70 0.71 -8.68
N LEU A 52 3.32 0.17 -7.52
CA LEU A 52 2.24 -0.80 -7.38
C LEU A 52 0.91 -0.20 -7.81
N TRP A 53 0.61 1.02 -7.37
CA TRP A 53 -0.60 1.74 -7.74
C TRP A 53 -0.72 1.89 -9.26
N ASP A 54 0.35 2.30 -9.93
CA ASP A 54 0.39 2.44 -11.40
C ASP A 54 0.23 1.10 -12.14
N LYS A 55 0.59 -0.03 -11.51
CA LYS A 55 0.40 -1.36 -12.09
C LYS A 55 -0.98 -1.95 -11.86
N VAL A 56 -1.55 -1.79 -10.67
CA VAL A 56 -2.81 -2.45 -10.29
C VAL A 56 -4.03 -1.66 -10.70
N ARG A 57 -4.00 -0.32 -10.58
CA ARG A 57 -5.16 0.54 -10.85
C ARG A 57 -5.73 0.42 -12.27
N PRO A 58 -4.91 0.34 -13.35
CA PRO A 58 -5.46 0.28 -14.71
C PRO A 58 -6.15 -1.05 -15.05
N LYS A 59 -5.84 -2.13 -14.32
CA LYS A 59 -6.31 -3.49 -14.62
C LYS A 59 -6.53 -4.32 -13.33
N PRO A 60 -7.41 -3.88 -12.43
CA PRO A 60 -7.57 -4.50 -11.11
C PRO A 60 -7.99 -5.96 -11.19
N ALA A 61 -8.75 -6.36 -12.21
CA ALA A 61 -9.19 -7.74 -12.43
C ALA A 61 -8.06 -8.73 -12.73
N ALA A 62 -6.84 -8.25 -13.02
CA ALA A 62 -5.66 -9.11 -13.21
C ALA A 62 -5.02 -9.55 -11.88
N PHE A 63 -5.50 -9.06 -10.74
CA PHE A 63 -4.94 -9.28 -9.41
C PHE A 63 -6.04 -9.73 -8.45
N SER A 64 -5.66 -10.26 -7.29
CA SER A 64 -6.63 -10.56 -6.24
C SER A 64 -7.22 -9.27 -5.67
N PRO A 65 -8.52 -9.26 -5.28
CA PRO A 65 -9.15 -8.11 -4.63
C PRO A 65 -8.36 -7.62 -3.41
N ASP A 66 -7.89 -8.55 -2.58
CA ASP A 66 -7.10 -8.24 -1.39
C ASP A 66 -5.82 -7.49 -1.73
N LEU A 67 -5.06 -7.94 -2.74
CA LEU A 67 -3.83 -7.27 -3.15
C LEU A 67 -4.12 -5.83 -3.60
N VAL A 68 -5.14 -5.66 -4.44
CA VAL A 68 -5.54 -4.34 -4.96
C VAL A 68 -5.96 -3.41 -3.83
N GLN A 69 -6.74 -3.91 -2.87
CA GLN A 69 -7.20 -3.13 -1.73
C GLN A 69 -6.09 -2.81 -0.73
N THR A 70 -5.13 -3.73 -0.51
CA THR A 70 -3.93 -3.45 0.30
C THR A 70 -3.11 -2.32 -0.33
N VAL A 71 -2.87 -2.36 -1.64
CA VAL A 71 -2.16 -1.28 -2.35
C VAL A 71 -2.92 0.05 -2.20
N ALA A 72 -4.23 0.07 -2.42
CA ALA A 72 -5.04 1.27 -2.27
C ALA A 72 -5.00 1.83 -0.84
N LEU A 73 -5.18 0.97 0.16
CA LEU A 73 -5.14 1.33 1.58
C LEU A 73 -3.82 2.00 1.94
N LEU A 74 -2.71 1.31 1.68
CA LEU A 74 -1.37 1.77 2.07
C LEU A 74 -0.92 2.99 1.25
N HIS A 75 -1.20 3.03 -0.05
CA HIS A 75 -0.86 4.16 -0.91
C HIS A 75 -1.62 5.43 -0.48
N GLY A 76 -2.94 5.32 -0.21
CA GLY A 76 -3.71 6.45 0.31
C GLY A 76 -3.19 6.92 1.67
N GLN A 77 -2.72 6.02 2.55
CA GLN A 77 -2.11 6.41 3.82
C GLN A 77 -0.78 7.16 3.63
N VAL A 78 0.06 6.76 2.65
CA VAL A 78 1.25 7.54 2.26
C VAL A 78 0.84 8.94 1.79
N LEU A 79 -0.09 9.04 0.84
CA LEU A 79 -0.57 10.32 0.30
C LEU A 79 -1.09 11.24 1.41
N LYS A 80 -1.87 10.69 2.35
CA LYS A 80 -2.35 11.47 3.51
C LYS A 80 -1.20 11.98 4.38
N ARG A 81 -0.18 11.15 4.68
CA ARG A 81 1.01 11.60 5.44
C ARG A 81 1.77 12.70 4.71
N GLU A 82 1.78 12.67 3.37
CA GLU A 82 2.36 13.70 2.52
C GLU A 82 1.44 14.92 2.29
N LYS A 83 0.32 15.01 3.02
CA LYS A 83 -0.67 16.09 2.94
C LYS A 83 -1.43 16.16 1.61
N HIS A 84 -1.35 15.12 0.78
CA HIS A 84 -2.14 14.98 -0.44
C HIS A 84 -3.49 14.32 -0.14
N LYS A 85 -4.28 14.97 0.73
CA LYS A 85 -5.50 14.40 1.31
C LYS A 85 -6.55 14.05 0.24
N ASP A 86 -6.75 14.92 -0.76
CA ASP A 86 -7.76 14.68 -1.79
C ASP A 86 -7.41 13.48 -2.68
N GLN A 87 -6.12 13.32 -3.00
CA GLN A 87 -5.63 12.13 -3.71
C GLN A 87 -5.80 10.86 -2.87
N ALA A 88 -5.51 10.93 -1.57
CA ALA A 88 -5.74 9.80 -0.66
C ALA A 88 -7.21 9.36 -0.65
N VAL A 89 -8.14 10.31 -0.60
CA VAL A 89 -9.58 10.04 -0.68
C VAL A 89 -9.94 9.35 -1.99
N GLN A 90 -9.48 9.85 -3.13
CA GLN A 90 -9.76 9.24 -4.44
C GLN A 90 -9.24 7.80 -4.53
N VAL A 91 -8.04 7.55 -4.01
CA VAL A 91 -7.44 6.20 -3.97
C VAL A 91 -8.28 5.26 -3.11
N TRP A 92 -8.73 5.71 -1.95
CA TRP A 92 -9.54 4.92 -1.03
C TRP A 92 -10.95 4.66 -1.54
N GLU A 93 -11.63 5.66 -2.09
CA GLU A 93 -12.95 5.46 -2.72
C GLU A 93 -12.86 4.46 -3.88
N TRP A 94 -11.80 4.55 -4.69
CA TRP A 94 -11.54 3.55 -5.72
C TRP A 94 -11.29 2.16 -5.12
N GLY A 95 -10.46 2.04 -4.08
CA GLY A 95 -10.18 0.78 -3.40
C GLY A 95 -11.43 0.14 -2.79
N LEU A 96 -12.36 0.93 -2.25
CA LEU A 96 -13.66 0.43 -1.75
C LEU A 96 -14.50 -0.23 -2.84
N SER A 97 -14.42 0.27 -4.08
CA SER A 97 -15.23 -0.25 -5.20
C SER A 97 -14.83 -1.67 -5.63
N VAL A 98 -13.63 -2.13 -5.26
CA VAL A 98 -13.07 -3.43 -5.69
C VAL A 98 -13.78 -4.60 -5.01
N ASP A 99 -13.79 -4.62 -3.68
CA ASP A 99 -14.62 -5.52 -2.88
C ASP A 99 -15.13 -4.77 -1.65
N PRO A 100 -16.34 -4.20 -1.69
CA PRO A 100 -16.87 -3.39 -0.60
C PRO A 100 -17.09 -4.16 0.72
N LYS A 101 -17.09 -5.50 0.69
CA LYS A 101 -17.43 -6.34 1.85
C LYS A 101 -16.20 -6.94 2.54
N SER A 102 -15.01 -6.75 1.98
CA SER A 102 -13.77 -7.28 2.55
C SER A 102 -13.41 -6.63 3.89
N THR A 103 -12.52 -7.27 4.63
CA THR A 103 -11.93 -6.67 5.84
C THR A 103 -11.13 -5.42 5.50
N LEU A 104 -10.41 -5.40 4.37
CA LEU A 104 -9.67 -4.23 3.90
C LEU A 104 -10.62 -3.06 3.57
N ALA A 105 -11.81 -3.33 3.02
CA ALA A 105 -12.79 -2.29 2.79
C ALA A 105 -13.27 -1.63 4.08
N ARG A 106 -13.36 -2.37 5.20
CA ARG A 106 -13.63 -1.74 6.51
C ARG A 106 -12.51 -0.78 6.89
N GLU A 107 -11.25 -1.17 6.78
CA GLU A 107 -10.10 -0.32 7.10
C GLU A 107 -10.02 0.93 6.20
N ILE A 108 -10.32 0.76 4.90
CA ILE A 108 -10.40 1.89 3.96
C ILE A 108 -11.51 2.87 4.38
N ARG A 109 -12.69 2.39 4.80
CA ARG A 109 -13.77 3.25 5.32
C ARG A 109 -13.32 4.02 6.57
N GLU A 110 -12.59 3.38 7.47
CA GLU A 110 -12.03 4.05 8.65
C GLU A 110 -11.08 5.18 8.26
N GLN A 111 -10.21 4.95 7.26
CA GLN A 111 -9.32 5.99 6.75
C GLN A 111 -10.07 7.17 6.11
N LEU A 112 -11.13 6.90 5.35
CA LEU A 112 -12.03 7.94 4.81
C LEU A 112 -12.70 8.75 5.93
N GLY A 113 -13.17 8.08 6.98
CA GLY A 113 -13.71 8.73 8.18
C GLY A 113 -12.68 9.66 8.84
N HIS A 114 -11.43 9.20 8.99
CA HIS A 114 -10.33 10.05 9.47
C HIS A 114 -9.94 11.19 8.52
N ALA A 115 -10.33 11.10 7.25
CA ALA A 115 -10.22 12.19 6.29
C ALA A 115 -11.44 13.11 6.28
N GLY A 116 -12.43 12.90 7.16
CA GLY A 116 -13.66 13.69 7.20
C GLY A 116 -14.61 13.38 6.04
N VAL A 117 -14.43 12.25 5.36
CA VAL A 117 -15.34 11.75 4.32
C VAL A 117 -16.26 10.71 4.96
N ARG A 118 -17.58 10.90 4.81
CA ARG A 118 -18.55 9.90 5.23
C ARG A 118 -18.56 8.78 4.20
N ALA A 119 -17.91 7.66 4.52
CA ALA A 119 -17.91 6.51 3.65
C ALA A 119 -19.34 5.93 3.50
N PRO A 120 -19.70 5.41 2.30
CA PRO A 120 -21.00 4.78 2.05
C PRO A 120 -21.17 3.43 2.76
#